data_AF-A0A847QTN4-F1
#
_entry.id   AF-A0A847QTN4-F1
#
_cell.length_a   1.000
_cell.length_b   1.000
_cell.length_c   1.000
_cell.angle_alpha   90.00
_cell.angle_beta   90.00
_cell.angle_gamma   90.00
#
_symmetry.space_group_name_H-M   'P 1'
#
loop_
_entity.id
_entity.type
_entity.pdbx_description
1 polymer ?
#
loop_
_entity_poly.entity_id
_entity_poly.type
_entity_poly.pdbx_seq_one_letter_code
_entity_poly.pdbx_strand_id
1 'polypeptide(L)'
;MSIYMQGFLALLPILVVAIFLVGLRWPAAKAMPLSYITVVIIGYFVWKLPVIQIVGGTVKGLVVAITLLYIIFGSVLVLYTIM
;
A
#
# COMPACT_ATOMS: atom_id res chain seq x y z
N MET A 1 9.96 22.76 -1.81
CA MET A 1 9.05 22.15 -2.81
C MET A 1 7.70 22.84 -2.68
N SER A 2 7.04 23.27 -3.76
CA SER A 2 5.67 23.80 -3.64
C SER A 2 4.70 22.67 -3.29
N ILE A 3 3.67 22.98 -2.50
CA ILE A 3 2.64 22.03 -2.03
C ILE A 3 2.00 21.24 -3.20
N TYR A 4 1.83 21.90 -4.35
CA TYR A 4 1.25 21.33 -5.56
C TYR A 4 2.08 20.18 -6.14
N MET A 5 3.41 20.32 -6.12
CA MET A 5 4.32 19.30 -6.64
C MET A 5 4.34 18.06 -5.73
N GLN A 6 4.32 18.25 -4.41
CA GLN A 6 4.25 17.13 -3.46
C GLN A 6 2.93 16.37 -3.54
N GLY A 7 1.81 17.09 -3.71
CA GLY A 7 0.50 16.48 -3.90
C GLY A 7 0.43 15.61 -5.15
N PHE A 8 1.02 16.05 -6.27
CA PHE A 8 1.07 15.27 -7.50
C PHE A 8 1.90 14.00 -7.35
N LEU A 9 3.03 14.07 -6.64
CA LEU A 9 3.85 12.89 -6.35
C LEU A 9 3.18 11.89 -5.40
N ALA A 10 2.38 12.37 -4.45
CA ALA A 10 1.60 11.50 -3.57
C ALA A 10 0.49 10.72 -4.33
N LEU A 11 0.02 11.26 -5.46
CA LEU A 11 -1.00 10.61 -6.31
C LEU A 11 -0.43 9.49 -7.20
N LEU A 12 0.85 9.51 -7.54
CA LEU A 12 1.48 8.50 -8.41
C LEU A 12 1.24 7.04 -7.98
N PRO A 13 1.49 6.63 -6.72
CA PRO A 13 1.27 5.24 -6.31
C PRO A 13 -0.20 4.83 -6.43
N ILE A 14 -1.13 5.75 -6.17
CA ILE A 14 -2.57 5.51 -6.34
C ILE A 14 -2.90 5.31 -7.83
N LEU A 15 -2.32 6.13 -8.71
CA LEU A 15 -2.48 5.99 -10.16
C LEU A 15 -1.89 4.67 -10.67
N VAL A 16 -0.74 4.23 -10.15
CA VAL A 16 -0.17 2.92 -10.47
C VAL A 16 -1.16 1.82 -10.12
N VAL A 17 -1.70 1.81 -8.89
CA VAL A 17 -2.72 0.83 -8.50
C VAL A 17 -3.95 0.90 -9.41
N ALA A 18 -4.47 2.09 -9.68
CA ALA A 18 -5.65 2.27 -10.53
C ALA A 18 -5.44 1.74 -11.95
N ILE A 19 -4.29 2.03 -12.57
CA ILE A 19 -3.99 1.59 -13.93
C ILE A 19 -3.81 0.07 -13.98
N PHE A 20 -3.06 -0.52 -13.04
CA PHE A 20 -2.79 -1.96 -13.05
C PHE A 20 -3.99 -2.81 -12.61
N LEU A 21 -4.72 -2.41 -11.56
CA LEU A 21 -5.89 -3.15 -11.09
C LEU A 21 -7.15 -2.87 -11.89
N VAL A 22 -7.49 -1.60 -12.14
CA VAL A 22 -8.77 -1.23 -12.75
C VAL A 22 -8.67 -1.25 -14.27
N GLY A 23 -7.60 -0.71 -14.83
CA GLY A 23 -7.39 -0.67 -16.28
C GLY A 23 -7.02 -2.04 -16.86
N LEU A 24 -5.93 -2.63 -16.38
CA LEU A 24 -5.38 -3.89 -16.91
C LEU A 24 -5.97 -5.17 -16.27
N ARG A 25 -6.85 -5.03 -15.27
CA ARG A 25 -7.47 -6.14 -14.53
C ARG A 25 -6.46 -7.16 -13.98
N TRP A 26 -5.27 -6.70 -13.58
CA TRP A 26 -4.28 -7.59 -12.98
C TRP A 26 -4.74 -8.04 -11.59
N PRO A 27 -4.33 -9.24 -11.14
CA PRO A 27 -4.62 -9.69 -9.79
C PRO A 27 -3.97 -8.74 -8.76
N ALA A 28 -4.71 -8.42 -7.69
CA ALA A 28 -4.25 -7.56 -6.61
C ALA A 28 -2.91 -8.00 -6.01
N ALA A 29 -2.66 -9.30 -5.98
CA ALA A 29 -1.39 -9.88 -5.55
C ALA A 29 -0.17 -9.39 -6.35
N LYS A 30 -0.33 -9.01 -7.63
CA LYS A 30 0.75 -8.46 -8.47
C LYS A 30 0.80 -6.94 -8.48
N ALA A 31 -0.36 -6.28 -8.44
CA ALA A 31 -0.44 -4.82 -8.50
C ALA A 31 -0.01 -4.13 -7.19
N MET A 32 -0.32 -4.74 -6.04
CA MET A 32 0.04 -4.16 -4.72
C MET A 32 1.56 -4.06 -4.51
N PRO A 33 2.38 -5.10 -4.78
CA PRO A 33 3.84 -4.99 -4.67
C PRO A 33 4.43 -3.91 -5.59
N LEU A 34 3.87 -3.76 -6.80
CA LEU A 34 4.33 -2.76 -7.77
C LEU A 34 4.12 -1.33 -7.25
N SER A 35 2.96 -1.09 -6.64
CA SER A 35 2.67 0.19 -5.98
C SER A 35 3.61 0.46 -4.81
N TYR A 36 3.90 -0.56 -4.00
CA TYR A 36 4.84 -0.41 -2.89
C TYR A 36 6.24 -0.02 -3.38
N ILE A 37 6.74 -0.67 -4.44
CA ILE A 37 8.04 -0.31 -5.06
C ILE A 37 8.02 1.15 -5.52
N THR A 38 6.93 1.60 -6.12
CA THR A 38 6.76 3.00 -6.57
C THR A 38 6.87 3.97 -5.39
N VAL A 39 6.20 3.69 -4.27
CA VAL A 39 6.29 4.51 -3.04
C VAL A 39 7.72 4.55 -2.49
N VAL A 40 8.40 3.40 -2.44
CA VAL A 40 9.77 3.32 -1.92
C VAL A 40 10.73 4.15 -2.78
N ILE A 41 10.62 4.06 -4.11
CA ILE A 41 11.44 4.83 -5.06
C ILE A 41 11.18 6.34 -4.88
N ILE A 42 9.92 6.76 -4.84
CA ILE A 42 9.56 8.18 -4.65
C ILE A 42 10.01 8.70 -3.29
N GLY A 43 9.82 7.90 -2.23
CA GLY A 43 10.21 8.26 -0.87
C GLY A 43 11.72 8.42 -0.69
N TYR A 44 12.50 7.59 -1.37
CA TYR A 44 13.96 7.67 -1.33
C TYR A 44 14.50 8.82 -2.19
N PHE A 45 14.07 8.94 -3.45
CA PHE A 45 14.64 9.90 -4.39
C PHE A 45 14.07 11.32 -4.26
N VAL A 46 12.77 11.46 -3.96
CA VAL A 46 12.09 12.77 -4.00
C VAL A 46 11.92 13.36 -2.61
N TRP A 47 11.47 12.55 -1.65
CA TRP A 47 11.30 12.99 -0.26
C TRP A 47 12.55 12.81 0.60
N LYS A 48 13.61 12.16 0.06
CA LYS A 48 14.89 11.92 0.76
C LYS A 48 14.69 11.38 2.17
N LEU A 49 13.72 10.48 2.33
CA LEU A 49 13.42 9.90 3.63
C LEU A 49 14.60 9.01 4.07
N PRO A 50 15.01 9.05 5.35
CA PRO A 50 16.02 8.14 5.86
C PRO A 50 15.52 6.70 5.73
N VAL A 51 16.41 5.78 5.35
CA VAL A 51 16.07 4.36 5.10
C VAL A 51 15.33 3.73 6.29
N ILE A 52 15.67 4.15 7.52
CA ILE A 52 15.01 3.70 8.74
C ILE A 52 13.50 4.03 8.77
N GLN A 53 13.08 5.17 8.21
CA GLN A 53 11.67 5.55 8.12
C GLN A 53 10.94 4.77 7.04
N ILE A 54 11.61 4.45 5.92
CA ILE A 54 11.03 3.61 4.87
C ILE A 54 10.77 2.21 5.43
N VAL A 55 11.78 1.59 6.05
CA VAL A 55 11.64 0.26 6.68
C VAL A 55 10.61 0.31 7.81
N GLY A 56 10.59 1.36 8.63
CA GLY A 56 9.57 1.56 9.67
C GLY A 56 8.15 1.62 9.09
N GLY A 57 7.97 2.29 7.95
CA GLY A 57 6.71 2.32 7.20
C GLY A 57 6.29 0.94 6.71
N THR A 58 7.22 0.14 6.19
CA THR A 58 6.97 -1.23 5.76
C THR A 58 6.54 -2.14 6.90
N VAL A 59 7.25 -2.09 8.04
CA VAL A 59 6.91 -2.88 9.23
C VAL A 59 5.53 -2.49 9.75
N LYS A 60 5.23 -1.18 9.82
CA LYS A 60 3.89 -0.70 10.19
C LYS A 60 2.82 -1.24 9.24
N GLY A 61 3.08 -1.21 7.93
CA GLY A 61 2.18 -1.78 6.93
C GLY A 61 1.94 -3.28 7.12
N LEU A 62 2.99 -4.04 7.44
CA LEU A 62 2.90 -5.47 7.73
C LEU A 62 2.04 -5.76 8.97
N VAL A 63 2.24 -4.99 10.05
CA VAL A 63 1.42 -5.10 11.27
C VAL A 63 -0.04 -4.81 10.95
N VAL A 64 -0.32 -3.75 10.20
CA VAL A 64 -1.70 -3.41 9.77
C VAL A 64 -2.32 -4.55 8.94
N ALA A 65 -1.57 -5.15 8.03
CA ALA A 65 -2.04 -6.28 7.23
C ALA A 65 -2.38 -7.50 8.11
N ILE A 66 -1.54 -7.83 9.10
CA ILE A 66 -1.80 -8.92 10.04
C ILE A 66 -3.03 -8.62 10.89
N THR A 67 -3.17 -7.39 11.38
CA THR A 67 -4.36 -6.97 12.14
C THR A 67 -5.63 -7.10 11.31
N LEU A 68 -5.60 -6.70 10.03
CA LEU A 68 -6.71 -6.90 9.10
C LEU A 68 -7.03 -8.37 8.90
N LEU A 69 -6.02 -9.23 8.69
CA LEU A 69 -6.23 -10.66 8.60
C LEU A 69 -6.89 -11.22 9.86
N TYR A 70 -6.43 -10.82 11.05
CA TYR A 70 -7.02 -11.25 12.32
C TYR A 70 -8.50 -10.87 12.42
N ILE A 71 -8.84 -9.62 12.06
CA ILE A 71 -10.23 -9.13 12.04
C ILE A 71 -11.09 -9.91 11.02
N ILE A 72 -10.56 -10.12 9.81
CA ILE A 72 -11.25 -10.84 8.74
C ILE A 72 -11.46 -12.31 9.12
N PHE A 73 -10.43 -13.00 9.63
CA PHE A 73 -10.55 -14.39 10.07
C PHE A 73 -11.56 -14.55 11.21
N GLY A 74 -11.56 -13.64 12.19
CA GLY A 74 -12.58 -13.63 13.24
C GLY A 74 -13.99 -13.46 12.67
N SER A 75 -14.17 -12.55 11.71
CA SER A 75 -15.47 -12.30 11.07
C SER A 75 -15.94 -13.50 10.24
N VAL A 76 -15.05 -14.09 9.45
CA VAL A 76 -15.34 -15.28 8.61
C VAL A 76 -15.71 -16.47 9.48
N LEU A 77 -15.00 -16.68 10.60
CA LEU A 77 -15.31 -17.76 11.52
C LEU A 77 -16.71 -17.62 12.13
N VAL A 78 -17.10 -16.39 12.52
CA VAL A 78 -18.47 -16.12 13.01
C VAL A 78 -19.51 -16.37 11.91
N LEU A 79 -19.26 -15.89 10.69
CA LEU A 79 -20.14 -16.06 9.54
C LEU A 79 -20.43 -17.52 9.19
N TYR A 80 -19.45 -18.42 9.33
CA TYR A 80 -19.61 -19.84 8.99
C TYR A 80 -19.99 -20.74 10.18
N THR A 81 -19.85 -20.27 11.42
CA THR A 81 -20.06 -21.11 12.63
C THR A 81 -21.28 -20.71 13.45
N ILE A 82 -21.68 -19.43 13.43
CA ILE A 82 -22.71 -18.89 14.33
C ILE A 82 -23.97 -18.45 13.56
N MET A 83 -23.83 -18.10 12.28
CA MET A 83 -24.95 -17.73 11.40
C MET A 83 -25.47 -18.94 10.63
#